data_AF-A0A966CPV2-F1
#
_entry.id   AF-A0A966CPV2-F1
#
_cell.length_a   1.000
_cell.length_b   1.000
_cell.length_c   1.000
_cell.angle_alpha   90.00
_cell.angle_beta   90.00
_cell.angle_gamma   90.00
#
_symmetry.space_group_name_H-M   'P 1'
#
loop_
_entity.id
_entity.type
_entity.pdbx_description
1 polymer ?
#
loop_
_entity_poly.entity_id
_entity_poly.type
_entity_poly.pdbx_seq_one_letter_code
_entity_poly.pdbx_strand_id
1 'polypeptide(L)'
;MIEFVNRNLEKTEPDYFYRVSEFVTTFGMDEGKNEPFSHFEDFKGNDLHECKAKAEKYYWERLEGMEQGKYFLPFEAPVNFEFGKNAAFSISLSLVEYYNDSEYFEHPLIGEDDETTAESRGIEKAILSKK
;
A
#
# COMPACT_ATOMS: atom_id res chain seq x y z
N MET A 1 -34.44 -19.22 -27.88
CA MET A 1 -33.00 -19.13 -28.22
C MET A 1 -32.53 -17.77 -27.76
N ILE A 2 -31.99 -17.69 -26.53
CA ILE A 2 -31.12 -16.60 -26.07
C ILE A 2 -30.15 -17.27 -25.10
N GLU A 3 -28.94 -17.58 -25.58
CA GLU A 3 -27.82 -17.90 -24.71
C GLU A 3 -27.35 -16.58 -24.09
N PHE A 4 -27.65 -16.37 -22.81
CA PHE A 4 -26.98 -15.35 -22.03
C PHE A 4 -25.58 -15.87 -21.69
N VAL A 5 -24.61 -15.56 -22.54
CA VAL A 5 -23.20 -15.71 -22.17
C VAL A 5 -22.87 -14.59 -21.19
N ASN A 6 -23.00 -14.89 -19.90
CA ASN A 6 -22.56 -14.00 -18.83
C ASN A 6 -21.03 -14.03 -18.81
N ARG A 7 -20.38 -13.15 -19.59
CA ARG A 7 -18.93 -12.99 -19.61
C ARG A 7 -18.48 -12.19 -18.38
N ASN A 8 -18.58 -12.78 -17.19
CA ASN A 8 -17.60 -12.48 -16.14
C ASN A 8 -16.33 -13.24 -16.53
N LEU A 9 -15.52 -12.63 -17.39
CA LEU A 9 -14.16 -13.11 -17.63
C LEU A 9 -13.34 -12.67 -16.39
N GLU A 10 -13.49 -13.42 -15.30
CA GLU A 10 -12.47 -13.46 -14.25
C GLU A 10 -11.15 -13.82 -14.96
N LYS A 11 -10.18 -12.91 -14.92
CA LYS A 11 -8.86 -13.19 -15.48
C LYS A 11 -8.34 -14.47 -14.84
N THR A 12 -7.86 -15.42 -15.64
CA THR A 12 -7.18 -16.62 -15.11
C THR A 12 -5.73 -16.33 -14.75
N GLU A 13 -5.15 -15.28 -15.33
CA GLU A 13 -3.79 -14.80 -15.03
C GLU A 13 -3.86 -13.38 -14.48
N PRO A 14 -3.26 -13.11 -13.32
CA PRO A 14 -3.31 -11.79 -12.70
C PRO A 14 -2.37 -10.81 -13.40
N ASP A 15 -2.75 -9.52 -13.36
CA ASP A 15 -1.80 -8.44 -13.57
C ASP A 15 -1.04 -8.19 -12.27
N TYR A 16 0.24 -7.87 -12.40
CA TYR A 16 1.07 -7.48 -11.26
C TYR A 16 1.47 -6.02 -11.38
N PHE A 17 1.40 -5.30 -10.25
CA PHE A 17 1.88 -3.93 -10.12
C PHE A 17 2.27 -3.64 -8.67
N TYR A 18 2.91 -2.52 -8.41
CA TYR A 18 3.26 -2.11 -7.04
C TYR A 18 2.29 -1.03 -6.56
N ARG A 19 1.94 -1.06 -5.28
CA ARG A 19 1.10 -0.05 -4.64
C ARG A 19 1.78 0.47 -3.40
N VAL A 20 1.83 1.79 -3.26
CA VAL A 20 2.15 2.43 -1.98
C VAL A 20 0.84 2.85 -1.33
N SER A 21 0.64 2.40 -0.11
CA SER A 21 -0.57 2.64 0.69
C SER A 21 -0.20 3.50 1.88
N GLU A 22 -0.87 4.63 2.08
CA GLU A 22 -0.70 5.48 3.26
C GLU A 22 -2.02 5.68 4.01
N PHE A 23 -1.93 5.68 5.33
CA PHE A 23 -3.03 5.97 6.23
C PHE A 23 -2.54 6.90 7.34
N VAL A 24 -3.26 7.98 7.60
CA VAL A 24 -2.97 8.91 8.71
C VAL A 24 -4.23 9.22 9.49
N THR A 25 -4.10 9.37 10.80
CA THR A 25 -5.24 9.61 11.69
C THR A 25 -4.85 10.38 12.95
N THR A 26 -5.78 11.18 13.45
CA THR A 26 -5.74 11.77 14.79
C THR A 26 -6.60 10.95 15.78
N PHE A 27 -7.18 9.83 15.31
CA PHE A 27 -8.16 9.03 16.03
C PHE A 27 -9.38 9.83 16.53
N GLY A 28 -9.74 10.91 15.83
CA GLY A 28 -10.85 11.77 16.23
C GLY A 28 -10.55 12.69 17.41
N MET A 29 -9.27 12.88 17.74
CA MET A 29 -8.86 13.68 18.90
C MET A 29 -8.48 15.12 18.58
N ASP A 30 -8.43 15.49 17.29
CA ASP A 30 -8.23 16.88 16.89
C ASP A 30 -9.58 17.52 16.53
N GLU A 31 -9.97 18.57 17.26
CA GLU A 31 -11.26 19.26 17.03
C GLU A 31 -11.37 19.85 15.62
N GLY A 32 -10.24 20.17 14.98
CA GLY A 32 -10.16 20.66 13.61
C GLY A 32 -10.23 19.56 12.56
N LYS A 33 -9.97 18.29 12.93
CA LYS A 33 -10.02 17.15 12.03
C LYS A 33 -10.22 15.82 12.75
N ASN A 34 -11.42 15.27 12.57
CA ASN A 34 -11.80 13.98 13.11
C ASN A 34 -11.65 12.82 12.12
N GLU A 35 -11.54 13.10 10.82
CA GLU A 35 -11.52 12.07 9.79
C GLU A 35 -10.09 11.62 9.47
N PRO A 36 -9.85 10.30 9.39
CA PRO A 36 -8.60 9.77 8.87
C PRO A 36 -8.47 10.09 7.38
N PHE A 37 -7.24 10.01 6.88
CA PHE A 37 -6.94 10.12 5.46
C PHE A 37 -6.25 8.85 4.99
N SER A 38 -6.69 8.35 3.85
CA SER A 38 -6.07 7.23 3.14
C SER A 38 -5.73 7.67 1.73
N HIS A 39 -4.56 7.24 1.25
CA HIS A 39 -4.18 7.41 -0.13
C HIS A 39 -3.42 6.18 -0.63
N PHE A 40 -3.60 5.89 -1.91
CA PHE A 40 -2.97 4.80 -2.60
C PHE A 40 -2.42 5.32 -3.92
N GLU A 41 -1.17 4.97 -4.23
CA GLU A 41 -0.55 5.26 -5.52
C GLU A 41 -0.13 3.94 -6.18
N ASP A 42 -0.64 3.70 -7.39
CA ASP A 42 -0.44 2.47 -8.15
C ASP A 42 0.64 2.67 -9.23
N PHE A 43 1.71 1.88 -9.16
CA PHE A 43 2.81 1.87 -10.13
C PHE A 43 2.63 0.72 -11.11
N LYS A 44 1.85 0.97 -12.17
CA LYS A 44 1.54 0.02 -13.23
C LYS A 44 2.45 0.24 -14.45
N GLY A 45 2.90 -0.85 -15.07
CA GLY A 45 3.75 -0.78 -16.27
C GLY A 45 4.17 -2.15 -16.79
N ASN A 46 4.80 -2.16 -17.97
CA ASN A 46 5.25 -3.40 -18.60
C ASN A 46 6.52 -3.96 -17.93
N ASP A 47 7.39 -3.09 -17.44
CA ASP A 47 8.61 -3.46 -16.71
C ASP A 47 8.36 -3.37 -15.19
N LEU A 48 8.23 -4.53 -14.55
CA LEU A 48 8.02 -4.61 -13.11
C LEU A 48 9.24 -4.15 -12.31
N HIS A 49 10.46 -4.28 -12.83
CA HIS A 49 11.65 -3.77 -12.14
C HIS A 49 11.65 -2.24 -12.10
N GLU A 50 11.27 -1.61 -13.22
CA GLU A 50 11.12 -0.15 -13.25
C GLU A 50 9.99 0.32 -12.32
N CYS A 51 8.85 -0.38 -12.31
CA CYS A 51 7.74 -0.06 -11.42
C CYS A 51 8.13 -0.18 -9.95
N LYS A 52 8.88 -1.25 -9.59
CA LYS A 52 9.41 -1.45 -8.24
C LYS A 52 10.28 -0.27 -7.81
N ALA A 53 11.27 0.10 -8.63
CA ALA A 53 12.19 1.18 -8.30
C ALA A 53 11.47 2.53 -8.09
N LYS A 54 10.43 2.81 -8.90
CA LYS A 54 9.59 4.01 -8.74
C LYS A 54 8.76 3.95 -7.45
N ALA A 55 8.16 2.81 -7.15
CA ALA A 55 7.34 2.62 -5.96
C ALA A 55 8.18 2.71 -4.67
N GLU A 56 9.36 2.08 -4.63
CA GLU A 56 10.30 2.20 -3.52
C GLU A 56 10.74 3.65 -3.32
N LYS A 57 11.12 4.35 -4.40
CA LYS A 57 11.49 5.77 -4.31
C LYS A 57 10.35 6.60 -3.72
N TYR A 58 9.13 6.44 -4.23
CA TYR A 58 7.96 7.15 -3.72
C TYR A 58 7.70 6.82 -2.25
N TYR A 59 7.75 5.55 -1.87
CA TYR A 59 7.59 5.11 -0.47
C TYR A 59 8.56 5.86 0.47
N TRP A 60 9.85 5.90 0.15
CA TRP A 60 10.84 6.56 1.01
C TRP A 60 10.64 8.09 1.07
N GLU A 61 10.29 8.72 -0.05
CA GLU A 61 9.96 10.16 -0.08
C GLU A 61 8.74 10.49 0.79
N ARG A 62 7.72 9.63 0.78
CA ARG A 62 6.52 9.79 1.61
C ARG A 62 6.82 9.56 3.09
N LEU A 63 7.57 8.51 3.42
CA LEU A 63 7.96 8.20 4.79
C LEU A 63 8.76 9.36 5.41
N GLU A 64 9.79 9.85 4.72
CA GLU A 64 10.58 10.99 5.19
C GLU A 64 9.69 12.23 5.42
N GLY A 65 8.77 12.50 4.48
CA GLY A 65 7.81 13.60 4.61
C GLY A 65 6.86 13.46 5.80
N MET A 66 6.47 12.23 6.17
CA MET A 66 5.65 11.96 7.35
C MET A 66 6.47 12.10 8.63
N GLU A 67 7.68 11.55 8.71
CA GLU A 67 8.54 11.64 9.89
C GLU A 67 8.91 13.09 10.25
N GLN A 68 9.00 13.98 9.26
CA GLN A 68 9.27 15.41 9.46
C GLN A 68 7.98 16.25 9.53
N GLY A 69 6.84 15.63 9.26
CA GLY A 69 5.58 16.29 9.01
C GLY A 69 4.63 16.32 10.21
N LYS A 70 3.38 16.64 9.91
CA LYS A 70 2.26 16.52 10.84
C LYS A 70 0.96 16.31 10.09
N TYR A 71 0.00 15.63 10.71
CA TYR A 71 -1.37 15.56 10.26
C TYR A 71 -2.27 16.21 11.29
N PHE A 72 -2.38 17.54 11.21
CA PHE A 72 -3.04 18.42 12.20
C PHE A 72 -2.28 18.43 13.54
N LEU A 73 -2.08 17.25 14.14
CA LEU A 73 -1.19 16.97 15.24
C LEU A 73 0.18 16.46 14.74
N PRO A 74 1.27 16.73 15.48
CA PRO A 74 2.60 16.19 15.16
C PRO A 74 2.62 14.66 15.24
N PHE A 75 3.52 14.03 14.49
CA PHE A 75 3.80 12.61 14.64
C PHE A 75 4.84 12.37 15.73
N GLU A 76 4.78 11.21 16.38
CA GLU A 76 5.76 10.78 17.36
C GLU A 76 6.06 9.29 17.20
N ALA A 77 7.27 8.90 17.62
CA ALA A 77 7.64 7.49 17.65
C ALA A 77 6.70 6.72 18.61
N PRO A 78 6.43 5.43 18.36
CA PRO A 78 5.51 4.64 19.19
C PRO A 78 5.82 4.69 20.70
N VAL A 79 7.09 4.83 21.08
CA VAL A 79 7.54 4.88 22.49
C VAL A 79 7.15 6.19 23.19
N ASN A 80 6.96 7.26 22.44
CA ASN A 80 6.64 8.61 22.92
C ASN A 80 5.21 9.03 22.56
N PHE A 81 4.44 8.13 21.92
CA PHE A 81 3.12 8.46 21.41
C PHE A 81 2.16 8.79 22.57
N GLU A 82 1.56 9.97 22.51
CA GLU A 82 0.51 10.41 23.42
C GLU A 82 -0.81 10.60 22.65
N PHE A 83 -1.81 9.81 23.04
CA PHE A 83 -3.13 9.87 22.44
C PHE A 83 -3.75 11.26 22.63
N GLY A 84 -4.22 11.86 21.52
CA GLY A 84 -4.78 13.21 21.48
C GLY A 84 -3.76 14.35 21.49
N LYS A 85 -2.46 14.06 21.54
CA LYS A 85 -1.40 15.03 21.25
C LYS A 85 -0.66 14.73 19.95
N ASN A 86 -0.68 13.48 19.53
CA ASN A 86 -0.02 13.02 18.32
C ASN A 86 -1.00 12.44 17.31
N ALA A 87 -0.68 12.63 16.04
CA ALA A 87 -1.25 11.83 14.96
C ALA A 87 -0.46 10.52 14.85
N ALA A 88 -1.09 9.52 14.25
CA ALA A 88 -0.43 8.29 13.82
C ALA A 88 -0.50 8.18 12.31
N PHE A 89 0.49 7.50 11.73
CA PHE A 89 0.48 7.11 10.34
C PHE A 89 0.95 5.68 10.18
N SER A 90 0.56 5.06 9.07
CA SER A 90 1.20 3.88 8.51
C SER A 90 1.40 4.10 7.01
N ILE A 91 2.48 3.54 6.50
CA ILE A 91 2.77 3.51 5.07
C ILE A 91 3.35 2.14 4.73
N SER A 92 2.91 1.54 3.64
CA SER A 92 3.42 0.25 3.16
C SER A 92 3.60 0.25 1.65
N LEU A 93 4.53 -0.57 1.18
CA LEU A 93 4.72 -0.91 -0.23
C LEU A 93 4.35 -2.37 -0.42
N SER A 94 3.39 -2.63 -1.31
CA SER A 94 2.91 -3.99 -1.62
C SER A 94 3.10 -4.31 -3.10
N LEU A 95 3.37 -5.59 -3.40
CA LEU A 95 3.10 -6.15 -4.71
C LEU A 95 1.63 -6.53 -4.77
N VAL A 96 0.89 -6.02 -5.76
CA VAL A 96 -0.52 -6.33 -5.97
C VAL A 96 -0.63 -7.40 -7.05
N GLU A 97 -1.32 -8.48 -6.69
CA GLU A 97 -1.76 -9.54 -7.59
C GLU A 97 -3.23 -9.30 -7.92
N TYR A 98 -3.50 -8.81 -9.13
CA TYR A 98 -4.79 -8.26 -9.50
C TYR A 98 -5.51 -9.10 -10.56
N TYR A 99 -6.66 -9.66 -10.20
CA TYR A 99 -7.54 -10.37 -11.13
C TYR A 99 -8.67 -9.45 -11.63
N ASN A 100 -9.30 -8.73 -10.70
CA ASN A 100 -10.35 -7.73 -10.95
C ASN A 100 -10.58 -6.84 -9.70
N ASP A 101 -11.47 -5.84 -9.80
CA ASP A 101 -11.73 -4.88 -8.72
C ASP A 101 -12.27 -5.54 -7.42
N SER A 102 -12.85 -6.73 -7.51
CA SER A 102 -13.40 -7.49 -6.37
C SER A 102 -12.44 -8.59 -5.87
N GLU A 103 -11.42 -8.93 -6.65
CA GLU A 103 -10.49 -10.02 -6.37
C GLU A 103 -9.06 -9.58 -6.69
N TYR A 104 -8.35 -9.18 -5.66
CA TYR A 104 -6.94 -8.86 -5.70
C TYR A 104 -6.30 -9.19 -4.34
N PHE A 105 -5.00 -9.47 -4.36
CA PHE A 105 -4.21 -9.75 -3.16
C PHE A 105 -3.09 -8.73 -3.07
N GLU A 106 -2.90 -8.16 -1.88
CA GLU A 106 -1.75 -7.30 -1.58
C GLU A 106 -0.73 -8.11 -0.78
N HIS A 107 0.50 -8.14 -1.28
CA HIS A 107 1.64 -8.83 -0.68
C HIS A 107 2.62 -7.78 -0.15
N PRO A 108 2.59 -7.43 1.15
CA PRO A 108 3.42 -6.35 1.70
C PRO A 108 4.92 -6.67 1.64
N LEU A 109 5.73 -5.72 1.18
CA LEU A 109 7.18 -5.86 0.98
C LEU A 109 8.00 -4.98 1.94
N ILE A 110 7.50 -3.78 2.23
CA ILE A 110 8.09 -2.77 3.12
C ILE A 110 6.94 -2.11 3.93
N GLY A 111 7.22 -1.72 5.18
CA GLY A 111 6.27 -1.00 6.05
C GLY A 111 5.52 -1.89 7.04
N GLU A 112 5.68 -3.21 6.93
CA GLU A 112 5.15 -4.22 7.85
C GLU A 112 6.31 -5.00 8.51
N ASP A 113 6.00 -5.86 9.49
CA ASP A 113 7.00 -6.68 10.18
C ASP A 113 7.69 -7.72 9.27
N ASP A 114 8.83 -8.23 9.74
CA ASP A 114 9.66 -9.17 8.95
C ASP A 114 8.96 -10.52 8.68
N GLU A 115 8.10 -10.99 9.59
CA GLU A 115 7.36 -12.24 9.39
C GLU A 115 6.32 -12.07 8.28
N THR A 116 5.58 -10.96 8.30
CA THR A 116 4.58 -10.58 7.31
C THR A 116 5.21 -10.36 5.92
N THR A 117 6.41 -9.78 5.84
CA THR A 117 7.05 -9.47 4.55
C THR A 117 7.86 -10.62 3.94
N ALA A 118 8.25 -11.63 4.74
CA ALA A 118 9.09 -12.73 4.26
C ALA A 118 8.44 -13.57 3.14
N GLU A 119 7.17 -13.94 3.32
CA GLU A 119 6.42 -14.71 2.31
C GLU A 119 6.21 -13.89 1.03
N SER A 120 5.77 -12.64 1.17
CA SER A 120 5.54 -11.69 0.08
C SER A 120 6.79 -11.47 -0.78
N ARG A 121 7.98 -11.37 -0.17
CA ARG A 121 9.26 -11.28 -0.90
C ARG A 121 9.57 -12.55 -1.70
N GLY A 122 9.16 -13.72 -1.21
CA GLY A 122 9.25 -14.98 -1.93
C GLY A 122 8.38 -14.98 -3.19
N ILE A 123 7.13 -14.51 -3.06
CA ILE A 123 6.18 -14.35 -4.16
C ILE A 123 6.72 -13.36 -5.20
N GLU A 124 7.15 -12.17 -4.77
CA GLU A 124 7.72 -11.13 -5.63
C GLU A 124 8.90 -11.66 -6.45
N LYS A 125 9.85 -12.34 -5.78
CA LYS A 125 11.02 -12.91 -6.45
C LYS A 125 10.63 -13.92 -7.54
N ALA A 126 9.64 -14.77 -7.26
CA ALA A 126 9.17 -15.75 -8.23
C ALA A 126 8.53 -15.07 -9.46
N ILE A 127 7.79 -13.98 -9.27
CA ILE A 127 7.15 -13.23 -10.35
C ILE A 127 8.20 -12.50 -11.20
N LEU A 128 9.14 -11.80 -10.55
CA LEU A 128 10.22 -11.09 -11.25
C LEU A 128 11.11 -12.05 -12.05
N SER A 129 11.30 -13.30 -11.60
CA SER A 129 12.09 -14.29 -12.34
C SER A 129 11.43 -14.83 -13.63
N LYS A 130 10.12 -14.62 -13.79
CA LYS A 130 9.34 -15.08 -14.95
C LYS A 130 9.13 -14.01 -16.02
N LYS A 131 9.47 -12.75 -15.72
CA LYS A 131 9.34 -11.59 -16.60
C LYS A 131 10.70 -11.19 -17.16
#